data_AF-A0A6P0KAU6-F1
#
_entry.id   AF-A0A6P0KAU6-F1
#
_cell.length_a   1.000
_cell.length_b   1.000
_cell.length_c   1.000
_cell.angle_alpha   90.00
_cell.angle_beta   90.00
_cell.angle_gamma   90.00
#
_symmetry.space_group_name_H-M   'P 1'
#
loop_
_entity.id
_entity.type
_entity.pdbx_description
1 polymer ?
#
loop_
_entity_poly.entity_id
_entity_poly.type
_entity_poly.pdbx_seq_one_letter_code
_entity_poly.pdbx_strand_id
1 'polypeptide(L)'
;MMTRQKGILTSDPNLAHDLAYQIRAEQDFNAVIFPQKIDNPALELARNLTGISFRNSCRIGARCRLKASNQKAPRIYVVCNSTYNSGLLHGCWIDCDQEPDEIWLDIKHILPDFPTNDTPEWTIYNYENFGSIHISQYEDINQLSLWANLISEHPEDKDAVAAYISWAKETGLEISSSEFQSRYCGYWDKGKDFALKSEEIEQAYNWSQFEKDYTFWSRHIDWESVVRDLELSNAYHYARADHGIYVFRYC
;
A
#
# COMPACT_ATOMS: atom_id res chain seq x y z
N MET A 1 34.41 17.56 -19.35
CA MET A 1 33.18 16.92 -18.84
C MET A 1 32.11 18.00 -18.74
N MET A 2 31.07 17.97 -19.58
CA MET A 2 29.96 18.93 -19.45
C MET A 2 29.09 18.52 -18.26
N THR A 3 29.02 19.38 -17.26
CA THR A 3 28.10 19.29 -16.13
C THR A 3 26.67 19.30 -16.68
N ARG A 4 25.92 18.21 -16.48
CA ARG A 4 24.50 18.15 -16.87
C ARG A 4 23.73 19.18 -16.03
N GLN A 5 23.16 20.22 -16.66
CA GLN A 5 22.17 21.07 -16.00
C GLN A 5 20.84 20.28 -15.87
N LYS A 6 20.23 20.32 -14.68
CA LYS A 6 18.98 19.60 -14.37
C LYS A 6 17.76 20.39 -14.88
N GLY A 7 17.53 20.39 -16.19
CA GLY A 7 16.33 21.01 -16.79
C GLY A 7 15.10 20.10 -16.76
N ILE A 8 13.92 20.68 -16.50
CA ILE A 8 12.62 19.99 -16.51
C ILE A 8 11.73 20.59 -17.63
N LEU A 9 11.21 19.75 -18.51
CA LEU A 9 10.29 20.13 -19.59
C LEU A 9 8.97 19.36 -19.40
N THR A 10 7.83 20.06 -19.35
CA THR A 10 6.49 19.45 -19.20
C THR A 10 5.45 20.09 -20.13
N SER A 11 4.49 19.31 -20.63
CA SER A 11 3.34 19.80 -21.42
C SER A 11 2.21 20.37 -20.57
N ASP A 12 2.19 20.06 -19.28
CA ASP A 12 1.09 20.35 -18.38
C ASP A 12 1.32 21.68 -17.62
N PRO A 13 0.44 22.69 -17.80
CA PRO A 13 0.57 23.99 -17.13
C PRO A 13 0.40 23.92 -15.60
N ASN A 14 -0.44 23.01 -15.10
CA ASN A 14 -0.68 22.86 -13.67
C ASN A 14 0.54 22.20 -13.02
N LEU A 15 1.06 21.15 -13.68
CA LEU A 15 2.31 20.50 -13.30
C LEU A 15 3.49 21.48 -13.27
N ALA A 16 3.56 22.40 -14.24
CA ALA A 16 4.61 23.41 -14.29
C ALA A 16 4.56 24.36 -13.09
N HIS A 17 3.37 24.69 -12.60
CA HIS A 17 3.18 25.55 -11.42
C HIS A 17 3.58 24.82 -10.13
N ASP A 18 3.12 23.59 -9.96
CA ASP A 18 3.37 22.79 -8.75
C ASP A 18 4.86 22.40 -8.63
N LEU A 19 5.49 22.03 -9.74
CA LEU A 19 6.94 21.77 -9.80
C LEU A 19 7.75 23.05 -9.48
N ALA A 20 7.29 24.22 -9.93
CA ALA A 20 7.98 25.49 -9.63
C ALA A 20 7.89 25.86 -8.14
N TYR A 21 6.81 25.47 -7.48
CA TYR A 21 6.65 25.64 -6.05
C TYR A 21 7.58 24.69 -5.26
N GLN A 22 7.66 23.42 -5.66
CA GLN A 22 8.56 22.43 -5.04
C GLN A 22 10.04 22.78 -5.20
N ILE A 23 10.48 23.20 -6.39
CA ILE A 23 11.87 23.61 -6.63
C ILE A 23 12.26 24.84 -5.80
N ARG A 24 11.33 25.80 -5.61
CA ARG A 24 11.55 26.94 -4.70
C ARG A 24 11.64 26.50 -3.25
N ALA A 25 10.82 25.55 -2.82
CA ALA A 25 10.81 25.03 -1.46
C ALA A 25 12.10 24.25 -1.13
N GLU A 26 12.68 23.54 -2.11
CA GLU A 26 13.91 22.77 -1.94
C GLU A 26 15.21 23.57 -2.13
N GLN A 27 15.12 24.87 -2.49
CA GLN A 27 16.27 25.75 -2.79
C GLN A 27 17.24 25.22 -3.86
N ASP A 28 16.84 24.26 -4.70
CA ASP A 28 17.66 23.76 -5.82
C ASP A 28 17.50 24.69 -7.04
N PHE A 29 18.14 25.86 -7.00
CA PHE A 29 18.05 26.92 -8.02
C PHE A 29 18.63 26.57 -9.40
N ASN A 30 19.13 25.34 -9.61
CA ASN A 30 19.71 24.90 -10.88
C ASN A 30 18.70 24.22 -11.82
N ALA A 31 17.43 24.15 -11.44
CA ALA A 31 16.38 23.55 -12.24
C ALA A 31 15.48 24.60 -12.90
N VAL A 32 15.38 24.54 -14.23
CA VAL A 32 14.53 25.41 -15.05
C VAL A 32 13.36 24.59 -15.57
N ILE A 33 12.12 25.03 -15.30
CA ILE A 33 10.88 24.39 -15.74
C ILE A 33 10.32 25.13 -16.96
N PHE A 34 9.96 24.38 -18.00
CA PHE A 34 9.33 24.93 -19.19
C PHE A 34 7.99 24.22 -19.49
N PRO A 35 6.86 24.94 -19.46
CA PRO A 35 5.61 24.46 -20.03
C PRO A 35 5.68 24.43 -21.56
N GLN A 36 5.24 23.33 -22.19
CA GLN A 36 5.26 23.13 -23.65
C GLN A 36 4.27 24.03 -24.40
N LYS A 37 3.35 24.70 -23.68
CA LYS A 37 2.48 25.76 -24.20
C LYS A 37 3.10 27.17 -24.13
N ILE A 38 4.43 27.28 -24.21
CA ILE A 38 5.13 28.56 -24.36
C ILE A 38 5.27 28.88 -25.86
N ASP A 39 5.23 30.18 -26.17
CA ASP A 39 5.59 30.74 -27.48
C ASP A 39 6.92 30.16 -27.99
N ASN A 40 6.90 29.51 -29.15
CA ASN A 40 8.04 28.75 -29.69
C ASN A 40 9.38 29.53 -29.74
N PRO A 41 9.41 30.83 -30.08
CA PRO A 41 10.63 31.63 -30.05
C PRO A 41 11.18 31.84 -28.64
N ALA A 42 10.31 31.97 -27.63
CA ALA A 42 10.73 32.11 -26.23
C ALA A 42 11.32 30.80 -25.69
N LEU A 43 10.72 29.66 -26.07
CA LEU A 43 11.26 28.34 -25.76
C LEU A 43 12.62 28.11 -26.43
N GLU A 44 12.77 28.51 -27.70
CA GLU A 44 14.02 28.37 -28.44
C GLU A 44 15.13 29.27 -27.88
N LEU A 45 14.82 30.52 -27.54
CA LEU A 45 15.74 31.43 -26.87
C LEU A 45 16.22 30.88 -25.53
N ALA A 46 15.29 30.38 -24.69
CA ALA A 46 15.64 29.83 -23.39
C ALA A 46 16.50 28.56 -23.50
N ARG A 47 16.24 27.70 -24.50
CA ARG A 47 17.08 26.54 -24.81
C ARG A 47 18.50 26.94 -25.23
N ASN A 48 18.63 27.99 -26.04
CA ASN A 48 19.93 28.51 -26.45
C ASN A 48 20.71 29.14 -25.29
N LEU A 49 20.04 29.85 -24.39
CA LEU A 49 20.67 30.48 -23.23
C LEU A 49 21.12 29.49 -22.15
N THR A 50 20.38 28.38 -22.00
CA THR A 50 20.66 27.37 -20.97
C THR A 50 21.45 26.17 -21.47
N GLY A 51 21.48 25.92 -22.79
CA GLY A 51 22.08 24.71 -23.37
C GLY A 51 21.25 23.44 -23.12
N ILE A 52 20.00 23.57 -22.67
CA ILE A 52 19.08 22.46 -22.43
C ILE A 52 18.42 22.01 -23.75
N SER A 53 18.39 20.71 -23.98
CA SER A 53 17.83 20.02 -25.13
C SER A 53 17.11 18.76 -24.68
N PHE A 54 16.22 18.21 -25.50
CA PHE A 54 15.56 16.93 -25.20
C PHE A 54 16.52 15.76 -24.93
N ARG A 55 17.77 15.84 -25.42
CA ARG A 55 18.78 14.79 -25.23
C ARG A 55 19.54 14.88 -23.91
N ASN A 56 19.58 16.07 -23.28
CA ASN A 56 20.27 16.31 -22.01
C ASN A 56 19.33 16.80 -20.90
N SER A 57 18.05 16.98 -21.19
CA SER A 57 16.97 17.12 -20.21
C SER A 57 16.47 15.74 -19.77
N CYS A 58 16.10 15.60 -18.50
CA CYS A 58 15.25 14.50 -18.10
C CYS A 58 13.87 14.72 -18.74
N ARG A 59 13.41 13.79 -19.59
CA ARG A 59 11.99 13.74 -19.96
C ARG A 59 11.20 13.46 -18.68
N ILE A 60 10.39 14.40 -18.24
CA ILE A 60 9.36 14.08 -17.25
C ILE A 60 8.24 13.37 -18.01
N GLY A 61 8.31 12.04 -18.05
CA GLY A 61 7.11 11.23 -17.95
C GLY A 61 6.93 10.93 -16.47
N ALA A 62 5.75 11.22 -15.92
CA ALA A 62 5.40 11.17 -14.49
C ALA A 62 6.30 12.00 -13.55
N ARG A 63 5.95 13.26 -13.32
CA ARG A 63 6.25 13.94 -12.05
C ARG A 63 5.17 14.95 -11.71
N CYS A 64 4.06 14.44 -11.22
CA CYS A 64 3.63 14.76 -9.88
C CYS A 64 3.01 13.46 -9.39
N ARG A 65 3.66 12.75 -8.46
CA ARG A 65 2.82 12.02 -7.53
C ARG A 65 1.95 13.11 -6.91
N LEU A 66 0.64 13.08 -7.14
CA LEU A 66 -0.28 14.03 -6.51
C LEU A 66 -0.13 13.98 -4.98
N LYS A 67 0.37 12.85 -4.47
CA LYS A 67 0.69 12.58 -3.07
C LYS A 67 2.20 12.35 -2.89
N ALA A 68 2.82 13.02 -1.93
CA ALA A 68 4.22 12.73 -1.56
C ALA A 68 4.35 11.27 -1.10
N SER A 69 5.48 10.63 -1.42
CA SER A 69 5.72 9.24 -1.02
C SER A 69 5.65 9.09 0.50
N ASN A 70 4.80 8.18 0.96
CA ASN A 70 4.76 7.81 2.37
C ASN A 70 5.56 6.52 2.57
N GLN A 71 6.73 6.62 3.20
CA GLN A 71 7.58 5.45 3.44
C GLN A 71 6.94 4.38 4.35
N LYS A 72 5.84 4.73 5.04
CA LYS A 72 5.05 3.80 5.86
C LYS A 72 3.86 3.20 5.09
N ALA A 73 3.54 3.70 3.90
CA ALA A 73 2.50 3.13 3.06
C ALA A 73 2.98 1.82 2.41
N PRO A 74 2.06 0.90 2.09
CA PRO A 74 2.37 -0.31 1.33
C PRO A 74 2.97 0.02 -0.02
N ARG A 75 4.11 -0.61 -0.34
CA ARG A 75 4.87 -0.32 -1.55
C ARG A 75 5.55 -1.56 -2.11
N ILE A 76 5.74 -1.59 -3.42
CA ILE A 76 6.40 -2.66 -4.16
C ILE A 76 7.67 -2.17 -4.83
N TYR A 77 8.68 -3.02 -4.91
CA TYR A 77 9.89 -2.81 -5.71
C TYR A 77 9.75 -3.59 -7.01
N VAL A 78 9.54 -2.85 -8.11
CA VAL A 78 9.36 -3.43 -9.44
C VAL A 78 10.65 -3.36 -10.22
N VAL A 79 11.00 -4.43 -10.93
CA VAL A 79 12.18 -4.51 -11.80
C VAL A 79 11.78 -4.82 -13.23
N CYS A 80 12.55 -4.32 -14.19
CA CYS A 80 12.43 -4.69 -15.60
C CYS A 80 13.23 -5.98 -15.88
N ASN A 81 12.55 -7.06 -16.25
CA ASN A 81 13.16 -8.39 -16.43
C ASN A 81 14.25 -8.41 -17.51
N SER A 82 14.07 -7.67 -18.60
CA SER A 82 15.03 -7.65 -19.71
C SER A 82 16.35 -6.97 -19.32
N THR A 83 16.29 -5.91 -18.50
CA THR A 83 17.50 -5.28 -17.93
C THR A 83 18.16 -6.17 -16.89
N TYR A 84 17.35 -6.82 -16.03
CA TYR A 84 17.83 -7.75 -15.01
C TYR A 84 18.61 -8.92 -15.63
N ASN A 85 18.06 -9.56 -16.65
CA ASN A 85 18.70 -10.66 -17.39
C ASN A 85 19.99 -10.23 -18.11
N SER A 86 20.15 -8.92 -18.37
CA SER A 86 21.35 -8.33 -18.96
C SER A 86 22.39 -7.91 -17.91
N GLY A 87 22.20 -8.27 -16.64
CA GLY A 87 23.09 -7.90 -15.53
C GLY A 87 22.93 -6.45 -15.04
N LEU A 88 21.88 -5.75 -15.47
CA LEU A 88 21.57 -4.38 -15.08
C LEU A 88 20.28 -4.37 -14.27
N LEU A 89 20.39 -4.35 -12.93
CA LEU A 89 19.21 -4.24 -12.08
C LEU A 89 18.58 -2.84 -12.22
N HIS A 90 17.53 -2.74 -13.02
CA HIS A 90 16.75 -1.52 -13.20
C HIS A 90 15.36 -1.71 -12.59
N GLY A 91 15.11 -0.99 -11.49
CA GLY A 91 13.83 -1.05 -10.78
C GLY A 91 13.63 0.13 -9.85
N CYS A 92 12.40 0.35 -9.42
CA CYS A 92 12.07 1.43 -8.49
C CYS A 92 10.97 1.01 -7.49
N TRP A 93 10.89 1.75 -6.38
CA TRP A 93 9.80 1.62 -5.41
C TRP A 93 8.57 2.40 -5.86
N ILE A 94 7.44 1.71 -5.91
CA ILE A 94 6.13 2.24 -6.26
C ILE A 94 5.22 2.12 -5.03
N ASP A 95 4.63 3.23 -4.61
CA ASP A 95 3.63 3.22 -3.54
C ASP A 95 2.33 2.61 -4.09
N CYS A 96 1.65 1.77 -3.33
CA CYS A 96 0.46 1.06 -3.80
C CYS A 96 -0.85 1.69 -3.29
N ASP A 97 -0.80 2.65 -2.36
CA ASP A 97 -1.96 3.38 -1.83
C ASP A 97 -2.46 4.48 -2.78
N GLN A 98 -2.60 4.10 -4.05
CA GLN A 98 -3.00 4.94 -5.18
C GLN A 98 -3.87 4.12 -6.15
N GLU A 99 -4.46 4.78 -7.16
CA GLU A 99 -5.35 4.08 -8.09
C GLU A 99 -4.57 3.09 -8.98
N PRO A 100 -5.18 1.97 -9.43
CA PRO A 100 -4.47 0.96 -10.22
C PRO A 100 -3.81 1.53 -11.48
N ASP A 101 -4.47 2.47 -12.15
CA ASP A 101 -3.93 3.14 -13.34
C ASP A 101 -2.66 3.95 -13.04
N GLU A 102 -2.55 4.54 -11.85
CA GLU A 102 -1.36 5.28 -11.41
C GLU A 102 -0.19 4.33 -11.15
N ILE A 103 -0.44 3.17 -10.52
CA ILE A 103 0.57 2.11 -10.34
C ILE A 103 1.06 1.61 -11.71
N TRP A 104 0.16 1.41 -12.67
CA TRP A 104 0.53 0.99 -14.03
C TRP A 104 1.35 2.02 -14.77
N LEU A 105 1.05 3.32 -14.59
CA LEU A 105 1.87 4.40 -15.12
C LEU A 105 3.28 4.33 -14.52
N ASP A 106 3.41 4.21 -13.20
CA ASP A 106 4.70 4.07 -12.51
C ASP A 106 5.50 2.86 -13.02
N ILE A 107 4.86 1.70 -13.23
CA ILE A 107 5.52 0.52 -13.83
C ILE A 107 6.03 0.82 -15.23
N LYS A 108 5.20 1.41 -16.10
CA LYS A 108 5.60 1.77 -17.47
C LYS A 108 6.78 2.74 -17.51
N HIS A 109 6.93 3.59 -16.49
CA HIS A 109 8.06 4.50 -16.39
C HIS A 109 9.39 3.82 -16.02
N ILE A 110 9.34 2.68 -15.35
CA ILE A 110 10.53 1.84 -15.10
C ILE A 110 10.95 1.14 -16.39
N LEU A 111 9.99 0.75 -17.21
CA LEU A 111 10.26 -0.02 -18.41
C LEU A 111 10.91 0.87 -19.48
N PRO A 112 12.10 0.53 -19.99
CA PRO A 112 12.73 1.29 -21.07
C PRO A 112 11.94 1.16 -22.38
N ASP A 113 11.96 2.22 -23.19
CA ASP A 113 11.42 2.24 -24.54
C ASP A 113 12.23 1.29 -25.44
N PHE A 114 11.86 0.01 -25.53
CA PHE A 114 12.47 -0.91 -26.48
C PHE A 114 11.77 -0.82 -27.85
N PRO A 115 12.51 -0.75 -28.97
CA PRO A 115 11.96 -0.73 -30.32
C PRO A 115 11.40 -2.09 -30.79
N THR A 116 11.22 -3.04 -29.87
CA THR A 116 10.68 -4.38 -30.15
C THR A 116 9.16 -4.41 -29.93
N ASN A 117 8.43 -5.16 -30.75
CA ASN A 117 6.98 -5.37 -30.60
C ASN A 117 6.59 -6.09 -29.30
N ASP A 118 7.57 -6.60 -28.54
CA ASP A 118 7.34 -7.26 -27.26
C ASP A 118 7.28 -6.22 -26.15
N THR A 119 6.17 -6.20 -25.41
CA THR A 119 6.00 -5.38 -24.22
C THR A 119 7.06 -5.76 -23.19
N PRO A 120 7.91 -4.82 -22.71
CA PRO A 120 8.93 -5.14 -21.73
C PRO A 120 8.32 -5.80 -20.48
N GLU A 121 8.81 -6.99 -20.15
CA GLU A 121 8.36 -7.75 -18.98
C GLU A 121 8.87 -7.10 -17.68
N TRP A 122 8.02 -7.11 -16.67
CA TRP A 122 8.31 -6.60 -15.33
C TRP A 122 7.90 -7.64 -14.27
N THR A 123 8.52 -7.56 -13.10
CA THR A 123 8.18 -8.39 -11.94
C THR A 123 8.22 -7.59 -10.65
N ILE A 124 7.42 -7.99 -9.68
CA ILE A 124 7.53 -7.54 -8.28
C ILE A 124 8.67 -8.33 -7.66
N TYR A 125 9.78 -7.65 -7.40
CA TYR A 125 10.98 -8.27 -6.84
C TYR A 125 10.97 -8.24 -5.31
N ASN A 126 10.39 -7.19 -4.71
CA ASN A 126 10.24 -7.07 -3.26
C ASN A 126 9.02 -6.20 -2.90
N TYR A 127 8.62 -6.18 -1.63
CA TYR A 127 7.52 -5.35 -1.13
C TYR A 127 7.70 -5.02 0.35
N GLU A 128 7.06 -3.94 0.81
CA GLU A 128 7.10 -3.47 2.20
C GLU A 128 5.74 -2.97 2.68
N ASN A 129 5.53 -2.98 4.00
CA ASN A 129 4.37 -2.45 4.71
C ASN A 129 3.01 -3.11 4.38
N PHE A 130 2.98 -4.30 3.80
CA PHE A 130 1.76 -5.09 3.58
C PHE A 130 1.36 -6.01 4.75
N GLY A 131 2.05 -5.90 5.89
CA GLY A 131 1.82 -6.73 7.06
C GLY A 131 2.03 -8.23 6.76
N SER A 132 1.07 -9.07 7.12
CA SER A 132 1.10 -10.52 6.91
C SER A 132 0.70 -10.97 5.50
N ILE A 133 0.39 -10.06 4.58
CA ILE A 133 -0.04 -10.42 3.22
C ILE A 133 1.18 -10.87 2.42
N HIS A 134 1.06 -12.06 1.83
CA HIS A 134 2.03 -12.54 0.86
C HIS A 134 1.72 -12.01 -0.54
N ILE A 135 2.68 -11.32 -1.15
CA ILE A 135 2.60 -10.79 -2.52
C ILE A 135 3.42 -11.67 -3.47
N SER A 136 2.81 -12.12 -4.55
CA SER A 136 3.47 -12.86 -5.62
C SER A 136 4.23 -11.95 -6.59
N GLN A 137 5.16 -12.52 -7.38
CA GLN A 137 5.96 -11.77 -8.35
C GLN A 137 5.13 -11.16 -9.50
N TYR A 138 3.92 -11.67 -9.72
CA TYR A 138 2.99 -11.30 -10.78
C TYR A 138 1.61 -10.96 -10.20
N GLU A 139 1.59 -10.40 -8.99
CA GLU A 139 0.35 -10.07 -8.29
C GLU A 139 -0.52 -9.09 -9.11
N ASP A 140 -1.83 -9.22 -8.99
CA ASP A 140 -2.75 -8.33 -9.68
C ASP A 140 -2.67 -6.90 -9.10
N ILE A 141 -2.49 -5.92 -9.99
CA ILE A 141 -2.31 -4.52 -9.59
C ILE A 141 -3.57 -3.94 -8.95
N ASN A 142 -4.77 -4.37 -9.37
CA ASN A 142 -6.01 -3.89 -8.75
C ASN A 142 -6.12 -4.41 -7.32
N GLN A 143 -5.74 -5.67 -7.08
CA GLN A 143 -5.67 -6.23 -5.74
C GLN A 143 -4.63 -5.51 -4.86
N LEU A 144 -3.44 -5.24 -5.38
CA LEU A 144 -2.42 -4.49 -4.63
C LEU A 144 -2.90 -3.09 -4.24
N SER A 145 -3.51 -2.37 -5.19
CA SER A 145 -4.11 -1.06 -4.93
C SER A 145 -5.20 -1.17 -3.85
N LEU A 146 -6.13 -2.12 -3.96
CA LEU A 146 -7.17 -2.34 -2.97
C LEU A 146 -6.61 -2.59 -1.56
N TRP A 147 -5.67 -3.54 -1.43
CA TRP A 147 -5.07 -3.89 -0.14
C TRP A 147 -4.29 -2.73 0.45
N ALA A 148 -3.53 -2.02 -0.37
CA ALA A 148 -2.69 -0.92 0.08
C ALA A 148 -3.50 0.29 0.56
N ASN A 149 -4.57 0.62 -0.17
CA ASN A 149 -5.52 1.65 0.24
C ASN A 149 -6.21 1.26 1.55
N LEU A 150 -6.72 0.02 1.65
CA LEU A 150 -7.38 -0.45 2.86
C LEU A 150 -6.45 -0.43 4.09
N ILE A 151 -5.19 -0.84 3.94
CA ILE A 151 -4.18 -0.73 5.01
C ILE A 151 -3.93 0.74 5.39
N SER A 152 -3.87 1.63 4.39
CA SER A 152 -3.56 3.04 4.60
C SER A 152 -4.73 3.83 5.22
N GLU A 153 -5.97 3.37 5.03
CA GLU A 153 -7.17 3.90 5.69
C GLU A 153 -7.21 3.62 7.20
N HIS A 154 -6.59 2.52 7.64
CA HIS A 154 -6.59 2.06 9.04
C HIS A 154 -5.18 2.02 9.63
N PRO A 155 -4.50 3.17 9.80
CA PRO A 155 -3.10 3.20 10.22
C PRO A 155 -2.86 2.64 11.63
N GLU A 156 -3.86 2.70 12.51
CA GLU A 156 -3.79 2.15 13.89
C GLU A 156 -3.97 0.62 13.91
N ASP A 157 -4.72 0.07 12.96
CA ASP A 157 -5.07 -1.35 12.87
C ASP A 157 -4.49 -2.04 11.62
N LYS A 158 -3.44 -1.46 11.02
CA LYS A 158 -2.87 -1.93 9.74
C LYS A 158 -2.53 -3.43 9.70
N ASP A 159 -2.05 -3.98 10.81
CA ASP A 159 -1.64 -5.38 10.90
C ASP A 159 -2.88 -6.30 11.08
N ALA A 160 -3.94 -5.81 11.73
CA ALA A 160 -5.23 -6.47 11.79
C ALA A 160 -5.90 -6.49 10.40
N VAL A 161 -5.83 -5.38 9.67
CA VAL A 161 -6.33 -5.30 8.28
C VAL A 161 -5.58 -6.28 7.38
N ALA A 162 -4.26 -6.36 7.50
CA ALA A 162 -3.46 -7.33 6.74
C ALA A 162 -3.85 -8.78 7.04
N ALA A 163 -4.10 -9.10 8.31
CA ALA A 163 -4.58 -10.42 8.74
C ALA A 163 -5.98 -10.72 8.18
N TYR A 164 -6.89 -9.73 8.23
CA TYR A 164 -8.22 -9.83 7.65
C TYR A 164 -8.19 -10.07 6.14
N ILE A 165 -7.34 -9.35 5.39
CA ILE A 165 -7.19 -9.53 3.94
C ILE A 165 -6.75 -10.97 3.63
N SER A 166 -5.76 -11.50 4.36
CA SER A 166 -5.32 -12.90 4.18
C SER A 166 -6.46 -13.88 4.41
N TRP A 167 -7.19 -13.73 5.53
CA TRP A 167 -8.34 -14.57 5.83
C TRP A 167 -9.46 -14.46 4.78
N ALA A 168 -9.82 -13.23 4.38
CA ALA A 168 -10.84 -12.98 3.38
C ALA A 168 -10.51 -13.60 2.02
N LYS A 169 -9.23 -13.60 1.60
CA LYS A 169 -8.77 -14.28 0.39
C LYS A 169 -8.96 -15.79 0.46
N GLU A 170 -8.68 -16.40 1.62
CA GLU A 170 -8.82 -17.85 1.84
C GLU A 170 -10.28 -18.29 1.87
N THR A 171 -11.16 -17.47 2.43
CA THR A 171 -12.59 -17.80 2.59
C THR A 171 -13.49 -17.23 1.50
N GLY A 172 -12.98 -16.38 0.62
CA GLY A 172 -13.75 -15.72 -0.44
C GLY A 172 -14.69 -14.63 0.08
N LEU A 173 -14.34 -13.99 1.19
CA LEU A 173 -15.08 -12.83 1.71
C LEU A 173 -14.78 -11.58 0.87
N GLU A 174 -15.71 -10.63 0.91
CA GLU A 174 -15.46 -9.28 0.39
C GLU A 174 -14.27 -8.67 1.15
N ILE A 175 -13.43 -7.90 0.45
CA ILE A 175 -12.33 -7.14 1.03
C ILE A 175 -12.69 -5.66 0.92
N SER A 176 -13.21 -5.09 2.00
CA SER A 176 -13.56 -3.67 2.07
C SER A 176 -13.45 -3.11 3.49
N SER A 177 -13.38 -1.79 3.59
CA SER A 177 -13.29 -1.04 4.85
C SER A 177 -14.48 -1.33 5.77
N SER A 178 -15.69 -1.34 5.22
CA SER A 178 -16.91 -1.66 5.93
C SER A 178 -16.96 -3.12 6.40
N GLU A 179 -16.50 -4.05 5.57
CA GLU A 179 -16.53 -5.48 5.91
C GLU A 179 -15.46 -5.84 6.95
N PHE A 180 -14.29 -5.19 6.90
CA PHE A 180 -13.30 -5.28 7.97
C PHE A 180 -13.90 -4.78 9.30
N GLN A 181 -14.48 -3.58 9.33
CA GLN A 181 -15.04 -2.99 10.54
C GLN A 181 -16.22 -3.80 11.10
N SER A 182 -17.08 -4.31 10.22
CA SER A 182 -18.23 -5.13 10.61
C SER A 182 -17.78 -6.46 11.21
N ARG A 183 -16.56 -6.92 10.93
CA ARG A 183 -16.03 -8.20 11.41
C ARG A 183 -15.03 -8.09 12.55
N TYR A 184 -14.28 -7.01 12.64
CA TYR A 184 -13.20 -6.90 13.61
C TYR A 184 -13.75 -6.81 15.06
N CYS A 185 -13.23 -7.69 15.92
CA CYS A 185 -13.55 -7.80 17.34
C CYS A 185 -12.40 -7.30 18.23
N GLY A 186 -11.36 -6.71 17.63
CA GLY A 186 -10.20 -6.15 18.33
C GLY A 186 -9.01 -7.11 18.47
N TYR A 187 -7.96 -6.56 19.06
CA TYR A 187 -6.74 -7.27 19.44
C TYR A 187 -6.82 -7.77 20.88
N TRP A 188 -6.33 -8.99 21.11
CA TRP A 188 -6.33 -9.64 22.41
C TRP A 188 -5.01 -10.36 22.67
N ASP A 189 -4.55 -10.40 23.93
CA ASP A 189 -3.33 -11.12 24.29
C ASP A 189 -3.48 -12.63 24.06
N LYS A 190 -4.67 -13.18 24.34
CA LYS A 190 -5.02 -14.61 24.22
C LYS A 190 -6.49 -14.80 23.91
N GLY A 191 -6.86 -15.92 23.27
CA GLY A 191 -8.26 -16.29 23.01
C GLY A 191 -9.09 -16.35 24.30
N LYS A 192 -8.48 -16.74 25.41
CA LYS A 192 -9.09 -16.71 26.75
C LYS A 192 -9.51 -15.32 27.20
N ASP A 193 -8.71 -14.30 26.91
CA ASP A 193 -9.07 -12.93 27.29
C ASP A 193 -10.25 -12.43 26.47
N PHE A 194 -10.30 -12.75 25.16
CA PHE A 194 -11.45 -12.46 24.32
C PHE A 194 -12.73 -13.14 24.84
N ALA A 195 -12.68 -14.44 25.14
CA ALA A 195 -13.84 -15.19 25.61
C ALA A 195 -14.37 -14.72 26.97
N LEU A 196 -13.52 -14.17 27.84
CA LEU A 196 -13.91 -13.78 29.20
C LEU A 196 -14.23 -12.30 29.36
N LYS A 197 -13.64 -11.44 28.54
CA LYS A 197 -13.64 -9.98 28.76
C LYS A 197 -14.24 -9.21 27.60
N SER A 198 -14.53 -9.84 26.46
CA SER A 198 -15.15 -9.13 25.35
C SER A 198 -16.60 -8.79 25.65
N GLU A 199 -16.99 -7.56 25.32
CA GLU A 199 -18.39 -7.12 25.44
C GLU A 199 -19.31 -7.97 24.56
N GLU A 200 -18.81 -8.49 23.44
CA GLU A 200 -19.57 -9.32 22.51
C GLU A 200 -19.99 -10.66 23.15
N ILE A 201 -19.04 -11.36 23.79
CA ILE A 201 -19.34 -12.61 24.49
C ILE A 201 -20.21 -12.35 25.72
N GLU A 202 -19.98 -11.25 26.44
CA GLU A 202 -20.86 -10.83 27.54
C GLU A 202 -22.29 -10.58 27.06
N GLN A 203 -22.50 -9.91 25.93
CA GLN A 203 -23.83 -9.68 25.38
C GLN A 203 -24.51 -10.97 24.89
N ALA A 204 -23.74 -11.88 24.28
CA ALA A 204 -24.27 -13.12 23.74
C ALA A 204 -24.67 -14.14 24.84
N TYR A 205 -23.89 -14.21 25.92
CA TYR A 205 -24.04 -15.26 26.95
C TYR A 205 -24.42 -14.73 28.34
N ASN A 206 -24.40 -13.41 28.54
CA ASN A 206 -24.70 -12.73 29.81
C ASN A 206 -23.93 -13.33 30.98
N TRP A 207 -22.64 -13.55 30.76
CA TRP A 207 -21.76 -14.29 31.66
C TRP A 207 -21.72 -13.66 33.06
N SER A 208 -21.64 -12.33 33.14
CA SER A 208 -21.62 -11.61 34.40
C SER A 208 -22.89 -11.81 35.24
N GLN A 209 -24.03 -12.07 34.60
CA GLN A 209 -25.26 -12.42 35.29
C GLN A 209 -25.24 -13.89 35.73
N PHE A 210 -24.81 -14.81 34.87
CA PHE A 210 -24.66 -16.22 35.23
C PHE A 210 -23.74 -16.40 36.44
N GLU A 211 -22.61 -15.68 36.51
CA GLU A 211 -21.68 -15.76 37.64
C GLU A 211 -22.32 -15.32 38.97
N LYS A 212 -23.22 -14.34 38.94
CA LYS A 212 -23.97 -13.88 40.13
C LYS A 212 -25.00 -14.92 40.57
N ASP A 213 -25.73 -15.49 39.61
CA ASP A 213 -26.81 -16.43 39.89
C ASP A 213 -26.27 -17.82 40.31
N TYR A 214 -25.10 -18.19 39.79
CA TYR A 214 -24.50 -19.51 39.95
C TYR A 214 -23.05 -19.47 40.42
N THR A 215 -22.73 -18.62 41.40
CA THR A 215 -21.36 -18.37 41.88
C THR A 215 -20.57 -19.63 42.30
N PHE A 216 -21.25 -20.64 42.84
CA PHE A 216 -20.59 -21.91 43.16
C PHE A 216 -20.15 -22.64 41.88
N TRP A 217 -21.06 -22.77 40.91
CA TRP A 217 -20.81 -23.51 39.66
C TRP A 217 -19.87 -22.76 38.72
N SER A 218 -19.92 -21.44 38.66
CA SER A 218 -19.07 -20.61 37.79
C SER A 218 -17.57 -20.83 38.04
N ARG A 219 -17.18 -21.13 39.29
CA ARG A 219 -15.80 -21.43 39.70
C ARG A 219 -15.27 -22.78 39.22
N HIS A 220 -16.16 -23.65 38.73
CA HIS A 220 -15.83 -24.99 38.26
C HIS A 220 -15.92 -25.13 36.74
N ILE A 221 -16.13 -24.01 36.02
CA ILE A 221 -16.13 -24.03 34.56
C ILE A 221 -14.69 -24.16 34.05
N ASP A 222 -14.51 -25.14 33.16
CA ASP A 222 -13.29 -25.28 32.39
C ASP A 222 -13.26 -24.26 31.24
N TRP A 223 -12.72 -23.09 31.54
CA TRP A 223 -12.58 -22.00 30.59
C TRP A 223 -11.66 -22.31 29.42
N GLU A 224 -10.69 -23.20 29.59
CA GLU A 224 -9.81 -23.57 28.49
C GLU A 224 -10.60 -24.37 27.45
N SER A 225 -11.47 -25.27 27.90
CA SER A 225 -12.40 -25.98 27.02
C SER A 225 -13.41 -25.05 26.35
N VAL A 226 -13.98 -24.07 27.08
CA VAL A 226 -14.92 -23.10 26.48
C VAL A 226 -14.26 -22.26 25.38
N VAL A 227 -13.03 -21.76 25.63
CA VAL A 227 -12.27 -20.99 24.63
C VAL A 227 -12.00 -21.84 23.40
N ARG A 228 -11.57 -23.10 23.61
CA ARG A 228 -11.32 -24.03 22.51
C ARG A 228 -12.58 -24.30 21.70
N ASP A 229 -13.73 -24.47 22.34
CA ASP A 229 -14.99 -24.68 21.64
C ASP A 229 -15.43 -23.42 20.88
N LEU A 230 -15.22 -22.22 21.44
CA LEU A 230 -15.45 -20.96 20.73
C LEU A 230 -14.53 -20.82 19.50
N GLU A 231 -13.25 -21.19 19.62
CA GLU A 231 -12.30 -21.23 18.51
C GLU A 231 -12.71 -22.22 17.40
N LEU A 232 -13.34 -23.34 17.76
CA LEU A 232 -13.80 -24.37 16.81
C LEU A 232 -15.22 -24.13 16.27
N SER A 233 -15.99 -23.23 16.89
CA SER A 233 -17.41 -23.00 16.57
C SER A 233 -17.66 -22.36 15.19
N ASN A 234 -16.61 -21.90 14.51
CA ASN A 234 -16.69 -21.02 13.34
C ASN A 234 -17.50 -19.73 13.59
N ALA A 235 -17.77 -19.34 14.84
CA ALA A 235 -18.34 -18.02 15.13
C ALA A 235 -17.28 -16.92 14.92
N TYR A 236 -16.02 -17.25 15.22
CA TYR A 236 -14.89 -16.34 15.19
C TYR A 236 -13.70 -16.94 14.45
N HIS A 237 -12.99 -16.10 13.71
CA HIS A 237 -11.67 -16.35 13.18
C HIS A 237 -10.62 -15.68 14.08
N TYR A 238 -9.60 -16.46 14.45
CA TYR A 238 -8.50 -16.02 15.31
C TYR A 238 -7.23 -15.95 14.45
N ALA A 239 -6.84 -14.75 14.05
CA ALA A 239 -5.60 -14.54 13.31
C ALA A 239 -4.45 -14.26 14.28
N ARG A 240 -3.30 -14.87 14.04
CA ARG A 240 -2.11 -14.69 14.88
C ARG A 240 -1.49 -13.31 14.65
N ALA A 241 -1.21 -12.60 15.73
CA ALA A 241 -0.40 -11.39 15.74
C ALA A 241 1.01 -11.69 16.32
N ASP A 242 1.91 -10.70 16.27
CA ASP A 242 3.27 -10.84 16.83
C ASP A 242 3.23 -11.20 18.33
N HIS A 243 2.33 -10.57 19.09
CA HIS A 243 2.24 -10.70 20.55
C HIS A 243 0.81 -10.99 21.07
N GLY A 244 -0.05 -11.58 20.26
CA GLY A 244 -1.43 -11.86 20.62
C GLY A 244 -2.23 -12.41 19.44
N ILE A 245 -3.49 -12.01 19.37
CA ILE A 245 -4.43 -12.41 18.33
C ILE A 245 -5.30 -11.23 17.88
N TYR A 246 -5.65 -11.22 16.60
CA TYR A 246 -6.75 -10.43 16.06
C TYR A 246 -7.97 -11.34 15.93
N VAL A 247 -9.13 -10.88 16.39
CA VAL A 247 -10.37 -11.66 16.34
C VAL A 247 -11.32 -11.05 15.33
N PHE A 248 -11.93 -11.89 14.50
CA PHE A 248 -12.93 -11.50 13.50
C PHE A 248 -14.17 -12.38 13.60
N ARG A 249 -15.37 -11.83 13.44
CA ARG A 249 -16.62 -12.61 13.39
C ARG A 249 -16.92 -13.13 11.97
N TYR A 250 -17.49 -14.33 11.87
CA TYR A 250 -17.81 -14.98 10.59
C TYR A 250 -19.10 -14.49 9.91
N CYS A 251 -20.01 -13.81 10.61
CA CYS A 251 -21.30 -13.27 10.13
C CYS A 251 -22.23 -14.27 9.43
#